data_AF-Q1QFX4-F1
#
_entry.id   AF-Q1QFX4-F1
#
_cell.length_a   1.000
_cell.length_b   1.000
_cell.length_c   1.000
_cell.angle_alpha   90.00
_cell.angle_beta   90.00
_cell.angle_gamma   90.00
#
_symmetry.space_group_name_H-M   'P 1'
#
loop_
_entity.id
_entity.type
_entity.pdbx_description
1 polymer ?
#
loop_
_entity_poly.entity_id
_entity_poly.type
_entity_poly.pdbx_seq_one_letter_code
_entity_poly.pdbx_strand_id
1 'polypeptide(L)'
;MILIDRAQQERGKLISIVSETMPHMPHLKRGAIRDFLSIMEEHGCYKDARWNRSDFIYGFETGSKIEFFSADSPDKVRGPRRDILFINECNNVSFETYTQLAIRTNEDNYADLCPDEVMKVRIQLWCRDIWQELEDMGD
;
A
#
# COMPACT_ATOMS: atom_id res chain seq x y z
N MET A 1 1.12 -8.84 -9.44
CA MET A 1 -0.36 -8.85 -9.38
C MET A 1 -0.95 -9.26 -8.03
N ILE A 2 -0.16 -9.66 -7.02
CA ILE A 2 -0.65 -10.16 -5.71
C ILE A 2 -1.86 -9.40 -5.13
N LEU A 3 -1.84 -8.06 -5.08
CA LEU A 3 -2.95 -7.30 -4.47
C LEU A 3 -4.24 -7.34 -5.30
N ILE A 4 -4.12 -7.34 -6.64
CA ILE A 4 -5.26 -7.46 -7.56
C ILE A 4 -5.85 -8.88 -7.46
N ASP A 5 -4.98 -9.90 -7.45
CA ASP A 5 -5.39 -11.30 -7.34
C ASP A 5 -6.14 -11.54 -6.02
N ARG A 6 -5.59 -11.04 -4.90
CA ARG A 6 -6.26 -11.11 -3.60
C ARG A 6 -7.61 -10.39 -3.61
N ALA A 7 -7.69 -9.20 -4.19
CA ALA A 7 -8.97 -8.49 -4.31
C ALA A 7 -10.00 -9.26 -5.16
N GLN A 8 -9.56 -10.01 -6.17
CA GLN A 8 -10.42 -10.82 -7.04
C GLN A 8 -10.82 -12.18 -6.43
N GLN A 9 -10.02 -12.73 -5.52
CA GLN A 9 -10.26 -14.05 -4.93
C GLN A 9 -10.90 -13.97 -3.54
N GLU A 10 -10.51 -12.99 -2.73
CA GLU A 10 -11.00 -12.81 -1.36
C GLU A 10 -12.16 -11.82 -1.32
N ARG A 11 -13.11 -12.07 -0.42
CA ARG A 11 -14.34 -11.26 -0.29
C ARG A 11 -14.20 -10.17 0.76
N GLY A 12 -14.69 -8.98 0.41
CA GLY A 12 -14.86 -7.86 1.34
C GLY A 12 -13.58 -7.25 1.89
N LYS A 13 -12.43 -7.47 1.23
CA LYS A 13 -11.13 -6.92 1.67
C LYS A 13 -11.03 -5.44 1.36
N LEU A 14 -10.51 -4.65 2.30
CA LEU A 14 -10.05 -3.29 2.05
C LEU A 14 -8.53 -3.26 1.95
N ILE A 15 -8.04 -2.87 0.77
CA ILE A 15 -6.62 -2.76 0.47
C ILE A 15 -6.31 -1.28 0.25
N SER A 16 -5.40 -0.71 1.02
CA SER A 16 -4.98 0.68 0.84
C SER A 16 -3.61 0.76 0.19
N ILE A 17 -3.52 1.50 -0.90
CA ILE A 17 -2.28 1.87 -1.57
C ILE A 17 -1.95 3.31 -1.16
N VAL A 18 -0.85 3.46 -0.43
CA VAL A 18 -0.43 4.71 0.20
C VAL A 18 0.89 5.19 -0.40
N SER A 19 1.02 6.50 -0.56
CA SER A 19 2.26 7.12 -1.02
C SER A 19 2.51 8.43 -0.27
N GLU A 20 3.77 8.75 0.01
CA GLU A 20 4.15 10.09 0.49
C GLU A 20 3.84 11.12 -0.61
N THR A 21 3.22 12.25 -0.26
CA THR A 21 3.26 13.43 -1.16
C THR A 21 4.40 14.31 -0.73
N MET A 22 5.54 14.22 -1.42
CA MET A 22 6.62 15.17 -1.20
C MET A 22 6.20 16.57 -1.70
N PRO A 23 6.56 17.66 -0.99
CA PRO A 23 6.17 19.04 -1.33
C PRO A 23 6.52 19.47 -2.76
N HIS A 24 7.52 18.83 -3.36
CA HIS A 24 8.02 19.14 -4.70
C HIS A 24 7.58 18.12 -5.76
N MET A 25 6.84 17.06 -5.39
CA MET A 25 6.37 16.02 -6.31
C MET A 25 4.88 15.66 -6.07
N PRO A 26 3.93 16.55 -6.45
CA PRO A 26 2.50 16.41 -6.17
C PRO A 26 1.79 15.26 -6.92
N HIS A 27 2.53 14.46 -7.68
CA HIS A 27 1.98 13.53 -8.67
C HIS A 27 2.25 12.06 -8.35
N LEU A 28 2.92 11.73 -7.23
CA LEU A 28 3.26 10.36 -6.93
C LEU A 28 2.02 9.47 -6.69
N LYS A 29 0.99 10.02 -6.02
CA LYS A 29 -0.35 9.42 -5.95
C LYS A 29 -0.94 9.15 -7.35
N ARG A 30 -0.69 10.03 -8.33
CA ARG A 30 -1.14 9.83 -9.71
C ARG A 30 -0.33 8.78 -10.45
N GLY A 31 0.94 8.57 -10.10
CA GLY A 31 1.79 7.48 -10.61
C GLY A 31 1.19 6.13 -10.25
N ALA A 32 1.05 5.83 -8.96
CA ALA A 32 0.50 4.55 -8.48
C ALA A 32 -0.91 4.27 -9.03
N ILE A 33 -1.77 5.28 -9.11
CA ILE A 33 -3.11 5.14 -9.72
C ILE A 33 -3.00 4.85 -11.22
N ARG A 34 -2.15 5.56 -11.95
CA ARG A 34 -1.96 5.35 -13.39
C ARG A 34 -1.45 3.95 -13.67
N ASP A 35 -0.45 3.50 -12.91
CA ASP A 35 0.13 2.17 -13.07
C ASP A 35 -0.90 1.08 -12.77
N PHE A 36 -1.67 1.24 -11.69
CA PHE A 36 -2.78 0.35 -11.38
C PHE A 36 -3.81 0.29 -12.52
N LEU A 37 -4.26 1.45 -13.02
CA LEU A 37 -5.25 1.49 -14.09
C LEU A 37 -4.70 0.89 -15.39
N SER A 38 -3.44 1.17 -15.75
CA SER A 38 -2.77 0.60 -16.93
C SER A 38 -2.70 -0.92 -16.84
N ILE A 39 -2.25 -1.46 -15.69
CA ILE A 39 -2.22 -2.91 -15.45
C ILE A 39 -3.63 -3.50 -15.57
N MET A 40 -4.64 -2.86 -14.98
CA MET A 40 -6.01 -3.35 -15.06
C MET A 40 -6.55 -3.34 -16.49
N GLU A 41 -6.22 -2.34 -17.30
CA GLU A 41 -6.60 -2.24 -18.71
C GLU A 41 -5.87 -3.27 -19.58
N GLU A 42 -4.56 -3.40 -19.42
CA GLU A 42 -3.70 -4.37 -20.12
C GLU A 42 -4.14 -5.82 -19.90
N HIS A 43 -4.58 -6.12 -18.68
CA HIS A 43 -5.09 -7.44 -18.30
C HIS A 43 -6.59 -7.62 -18.58
N GLY A 44 -7.27 -6.65 -19.22
CA GLY A 44 -8.70 -6.72 -19.53
C GLY A 44 -9.63 -6.80 -18.31
N CYS A 45 -9.12 -6.43 -17.14
CA CYS A 45 -9.81 -6.50 -15.84
C CYS A 45 -10.46 -5.17 -15.44
N TYR A 46 -10.07 -4.06 -16.09
CA TYR A 46 -10.60 -2.73 -15.81
C TYR A 46 -12.07 -2.60 -16.23
N LYS A 47 -12.89 -2.06 -15.33
CA LYS A 47 -14.28 -1.67 -15.60
C LYS A 47 -14.49 -0.26 -15.05
N ASP A 48 -14.72 0.71 -15.92
CA ASP A 48 -14.86 2.12 -15.55
C ASP A 48 -15.99 2.37 -14.52
N ALA A 49 -17.09 1.62 -14.63
CA ALA A 49 -18.20 1.68 -13.66
C ALA A 49 -17.81 1.28 -12.22
N ARG A 50 -16.63 0.69 -12.01
CA ARG A 50 -16.11 0.29 -10.69
C ARG A 50 -15.05 1.25 -10.17
N TRP A 51 -14.69 2.26 -10.93
CA TRP A 51 -13.72 3.27 -10.55
C TRP A 51 -14.40 4.55 -10.07
N ASN A 52 -14.27 4.84 -8.78
CA ASN A 52 -14.66 6.13 -8.22
C ASN A 52 -13.47 7.10 -8.33
N ARG A 53 -13.56 8.03 -9.28
CA ARG A 53 -12.51 9.02 -9.58
C ARG A 53 -12.33 10.06 -8.48
N SER A 54 -13.38 10.39 -7.72
CA SER A 54 -13.35 11.41 -6.68
C SER A 54 -12.65 10.88 -5.42
N ASP A 55 -13.03 9.68 -5.01
CA ASP A 55 -12.49 9.06 -3.79
C ASP A 55 -11.24 8.22 -4.06
N PHE A 56 -10.92 7.99 -5.34
CA PHE A 56 -9.83 7.12 -5.79
C PHE A 56 -9.97 5.70 -5.24
N ILE A 57 -11.13 5.09 -5.50
CA ILE A 57 -11.45 3.74 -5.03
C ILE A 57 -11.89 2.88 -6.21
N TYR A 58 -11.27 1.71 -6.36
CA TYR A 58 -11.70 0.69 -7.30
C TYR A 58 -12.38 -0.47 -6.57
N GLY A 59 -13.59 -0.82 -6.99
CA GLY A 59 -14.36 -1.93 -6.43
C GLY A 59 -14.23 -3.22 -7.24
N PHE A 60 -14.25 -4.37 -6.56
CA PHE A 60 -14.21 -5.71 -7.17
C PHE A 60 -15.54 -6.45 -6.99
N GLU A 61 -15.80 -7.47 -7.80
CA GLU A 61 -17.04 -8.28 -7.76
C GLU A 61 -17.22 -9.03 -6.44
N THR A 62 -16.11 -9.30 -5.78
CA THR A 62 -16.01 -9.91 -4.46
C THR A 62 -16.46 -8.99 -3.33
N GLY A 63 -16.77 -7.72 -3.63
CA GLY A 63 -17.01 -6.67 -2.64
C GLY A 63 -15.72 -6.07 -2.06
N SER A 64 -14.55 -6.60 -2.44
CA SER A 64 -13.25 -6.04 -2.06
C SER A 64 -13.01 -4.71 -2.76
N LYS A 65 -12.15 -3.88 -2.17
CA LYS A 65 -11.84 -2.53 -2.65
C LYS A 65 -10.34 -2.27 -2.56
N ILE A 66 -9.82 -1.56 -3.56
CA ILE A 66 -8.52 -0.93 -3.50
C ILE A 66 -8.74 0.59 -3.45
N GLU A 67 -8.19 1.25 -2.43
CA GLU A 67 -8.23 2.70 -2.28
C GLU A 67 -6.84 3.32 -2.37
N PHE A 68 -6.76 4.54 -2.87
CA PHE A 68 -5.50 5.25 -3.07
C PHE A 68 -5.50 6.57 -2.31
N PHE A 69 -4.53 6.78 -1.43
CA PHE A 69 -4.37 8.06 -0.75
C PHE A 69 -2.93 8.41 -0.42
N SER A 70 -2.71 9.70 -0.16
CA SER A 70 -1.43 10.25 0.27
C SER A 70 -1.35 10.30 1.79
N ALA A 71 -0.19 9.98 2.36
CA ALA A 71 0.06 10.13 3.80
C ALA A 71 0.45 11.57 4.19
N ASP A 72 -0.18 12.56 3.56
CA ASP A 72 0.14 13.99 3.68
C ASP A 72 -0.55 14.70 4.86
N SER A 73 -1.48 14.00 5.52
CA SER A 73 -2.31 14.56 6.58
C SER A 73 -2.61 13.50 7.65
N PRO A 74 -2.58 13.88 8.94
CA PRO A 74 -2.88 12.97 10.04
C PRO A 74 -4.26 12.31 9.93
N ASP A 75 -5.26 13.02 9.38
CA ASP A 75 -6.62 12.51 9.24
C ASP A 75 -6.71 11.33 8.27
N LYS A 76 -5.94 11.36 7.16
CA LYS A 76 -5.87 10.24 6.21
C LYS A 76 -5.14 9.04 6.82
N VAL A 77 -4.04 9.31 7.52
CA VAL A 77 -3.24 8.27 8.20
C VAL A 77 -4.06 7.56 9.30
N ARG A 78 -4.92 8.32 9.99
CA ARG A 78 -5.78 7.83 11.07
C ARG A 78 -7.16 7.37 10.61
N GLY A 79 -7.36 7.27 9.30
CA GLY A 79 -8.62 6.86 8.69
C GLY A 79 -9.08 5.44 9.06
N PRO A 80 -10.08 4.91 8.35
CA PRO A 80 -10.66 3.60 8.61
C PRO A 80 -9.60 2.48 8.67
N ARG A 81 -9.91 1.42 9.43
CA ARG A 81 -9.08 0.20 9.41
C ARG A 81 -9.16 -0.46 8.04
N ARG A 82 -8.07 -1.12 7.65
CA ARG A 82 -7.93 -1.87 6.41
C ARG A 82 -7.43 -3.28 6.69
N ASP A 83 -7.55 -4.15 5.72
CA ASP A 83 -7.03 -5.50 5.82
C ASP A 83 -5.58 -5.55 5.36
N ILE A 84 -5.28 -4.91 4.22
CA ILE A 84 -3.95 -4.94 3.61
C ILE A 84 -3.47 -3.52 3.34
N LEU A 85 -2.19 -3.25 3.62
CA LEU A 85 -1.52 -1.99 3.34
C LEU A 85 -0.41 -2.21 2.32
N PHE A 86 -0.31 -1.33 1.33
CA PHE A 86 0.85 -1.21 0.47
C PHE A 86 1.34 0.23 0.49
N ILE A 87 2.63 0.44 0.77
CA ILE A 87 3.26 1.76 0.77
C ILE A 87 4.24 1.85 -0.40
N ASN A 88 3.93 2.70 -1.37
CA ASN A 88 4.80 3.03 -2.49
C ASN A 88 5.89 4.01 -2.04
N GLU A 89 7.13 3.78 -2.47
CA GLU A 89 8.30 4.59 -2.06
C GLU A 89 8.34 4.78 -0.54
N CYS A 90 8.26 3.69 0.21
CA CYS A 90 8.17 3.69 1.67
C CYS A 90 9.36 4.39 2.34
N ASN A 91 10.50 4.51 1.65
CA ASN A 91 11.65 5.31 2.07
C ASN A 91 11.31 6.78 2.31
N ASN A 92 10.29 7.30 1.63
CA ASN A 92 9.84 8.68 1.82
C ASN A 92 8.88 8.82 3.01
N VAL A 93 8.35 7.71 3.56
CA VAL A 93 7.36 7.74 4.65
C VAL A 93 8.04 7.73 6.02
N SER A 94 7.68 8.71 6.86
CA SER A 94 8.18 8.76 8.24
C SER A 94 7.79 7.51 9.05
N PHE A 95 8.68 7.07 9.94
CA PHE A 95 8.42 5.90 10.80
C PHE A 95 7.16 6.04 11.66
N GLU A 96 6.84 7.25 12.13
CA GLU A 96 5.61 7.51 12.87
C GLU A 96 4.37 7.30 11.98
N THR A 97 4.39 7.82 10.76
CA THR A 97 3.31 7.64 9.79
C THR A 97 3.14 6.17 9.43
N TYR A 98 4.23 5.47 9.14
CA TYR A 98 4.23 4.02 8.94
C TYR A 98 3.58 3.30 10.12
N THR A 99 4.00 3.61 11.34
CA THR A 99 3.48 2.97 12.55
C THR A 99 1.97 3.21 12.68
N GLN A 100 1.51 4.44 12.49
CA GLN A 100 0.09 4.79 12.57
C GLN A 100 -0.75 4.10 11.48
N LEU A 101 -0.15 3.84 10.32
CA LEU A 101 -0.77 3.06 9.26
C LEU A 101 -0.81 1.57 9.64
N ALA A 102 0.31 0.99 10.06
CA ALA A 102 0.46 -0.43 10.36
C ALA A 102 -0.47 -0.90 11.48
N ILE A 103 -0.63 -0.12 12.56
CA ILE A 103 -1.55 -0.47 13.67
C ILE A 103 -3.03 -0.52 13.26
N ARG A 104 -3.36 0.06 12.10
CA ARG A 104 -4.70 0.08 11.50
C ARG A 104 -4.86 -0.95 10.37
N THR A 105 -3.85 -1.77 10.13
CA THR A 105 -3.86 -2.88 9.18
C THR A 105 -4.08 -4.20 9.94
N ASN A 106 -5.01 -5.03 9.47
CA ASN A 106 -5.36 -6.27 10.18
C ASN A 106 -4.54 -7.49 9.74
N GLU A 107 -4.11 -7.54 8.48
CA GLU A 107 -3.43 -8.70 7.90
C GLU A 107 -2.00 -8.30 7.50
N ASP A 108 -1.80 -7.93 6.24
CA ASP A 108 -0.46 -7.80 5.65
C ASP A 108 -0.08 -6.35 5.38
N ASN A 109 1.20 -6.03 5.57
CA ASN A 109 1.80 -4.76 5.22
C ASN A 109 2.92 -4.99 4.20
N TYR A 110 2.82 -4.35 3.04
CA TYR A 110 3.81 -4.36 1.97
C TYR A 110 4.43 -2.97 1.83
N ALA A 111 5.73 -2.93 1.55
CA ALA A 111 6.48 -1.69 1.33
C ALA A 111 7.33 -1.82 0.08
N ASP A 112 7.19 -0.89 -0.85
CA ASP A 112 8.08 -0.73 -1.99
C ASP A 112 9.19 0.26 -1.62
N LEU A 113 10.44 -0.16 -1.81
CA LEU A 113 11.62 0.64 -1.51
C LEU A 113 12.32 0.89 -2.84
N CYS A 114 12.16 2.09 -3.41
CA CYS A 114 12.91 2.42 -4.62
C CYS A 114 14.42 2.32 -4.33
N PRO A 115 15.21 1.72 -5.25
CA PRO A 115 16.63 1.50 -5.05
C PRO A 115 17.44 2.76 -5.34
N ASP A 116 17.29 3.82 -4.54
CA ASP A 116 18.16 5.00 -4.58
C ASP A 116 18.59 5.37 -3.15
N GLU A 117 19.73 4.78 -2.75
CA GLU A 117 20.41 4.78 -1.42
C GLU A 117 20.30 3.46 -0.64
N VAL A 118 21.19 2.51 -0.93
CA VAL A 118 21.35 1.19 -0.30
C VAL A 118 21.32 1.13 1.25
N MET A 119 21.44 2.21 2.05
CA MET A 119 21.93 2.01 3.42
C MET A 119 21.76 3.16 4.45
N LYS A 120 20.61 3.82 4.61
CA LYS A 120 20.49 4.85 5.68
C LYS A 120 19.37 4.63 6.71
N VAL A 121 19.62 3.63 7.55
CA VAL A 121 19.64 3.79 9.04
C VAL A 121 18.37 3.50 9.87
N ARG A 122 17.19 3.09 9.35
CA ARG A 122 16.01 2.92 10.24
C ARG A 122 15.14 1.67 10.06
N ILE A 123 15.69 0.59 9.51
CA ILE A 123 15.24 -0.80 9.74
C ILE A 123 15.79 -1.28 11.10
N GLN A 124 15.67 -0.49 12.18
CA GLN A 124 16.43 -0.78 13.41
C GLN A 124 15.65 -1.41 14.57
N LEU A 125 14.32 -1.57 14.51
CA LEU A 125 13.59 -2.13 15.66
C LEU A 125 12.51 -3.18 15.35
N TRP A 126 12.27 -3.57 14.09
CA TRP A 126 11.21 -4.55 13.80
C TRP A 126 11.62 -5.72 12.89
N CYS A 127 12.70 -5.60 12.12
CA CYS A 127 13.20 -6.72 11.30
C CYS A 127 14.19 -7.64 12.03
N ARG A 128 14.68 -7.27 13.23
CA ARG A 128 15.62 -8.14 13.97
C ARG A 128 14.91 -9.41 14.47
N ASP A 129 13.65 -9.28 14.89
CA ASP A 129 12.90 -10.39 15.49
C ASP A 129 12.48 -11.43 14.42
N ILE A 130 12.08 -10.98 13.23
CA ILE A 130 11.71 -11.89 12.13
C ILE A 130 12.94 -12.55 11.49
N TRP A 131 14.10 -11.88 11.45
CA TRP A 131 15.31 -12.48 10.88
C TRP A 131 15.94 -13.54 11.80
N GLN A 132 15.88 -13.33 13.12
CA GLN A 132 16.33 -14.33 14.10
C GLN A 132 15.45 -15.59 14.07
N GLU A 133 14.12 -15.44 13.98
CA GLU A 133 13.18 -16.56 13.86
C GLU A 133 13.37 -17.35 12.56
N LEU A 134 13.74 -16.70 11.46
CA LEU A 134 14.00 -17.37 10.18
C LEU A 134 15.38 -18.07 10.14
N GLU A 135 16.38 -17.59 10.89
CA GLU A 135 17.66 -18.29 11.09
C GLU A 135 17.50 -19.50 12.04
N ASP A 136 16.70 -19.37 13.10
CA ASP A 136 16.44 -20.44 14.08
C ASP A 136 15.52 -21.56 13.54
N MET A 137 14.79 -21.32 12.45
CA MET A 137 14.00 -22.32 11.72
C MET A 137 14.80 -23.07 10.62
N GLY A 138 16.08 -22.74 10.47
CA GLY A 138 17.00 -23.27 9.47
C GLY A 138 17.93 -24.40 9.92
N ASP A 139 17.80 -24.90 11.16
CA ASP A 139 18.52 -26.07 11.71
C ASP A 139 17.56 -27.21 12.10
#